data_AF-A0A741MZM8-F1
#
_entry.id   AF-A0A741MZM8-F1
#
_cell.length_a   1.000
_cell.length_b   1.000
_cell.length_c   1.000
_cell.angle_alpha   90.00
_cell.angle_beta   90.00
_cell.angle_gamma   90.00
#
_symmetry.space_group_name_H-M   'P 1'
#
loop_
_entity.id
_entity.type
_entity.pdbx_description
1 polymer ?
#
loop_
_entity_poly.entity_id
_entity_poly.type
_entity_poly.pdbx_seq_one_letter_code
_entity_poly.pdbx_strand_id
1 'polypeptide(L)'
;YLKFSDMPPLKSRIEPKGFNRLILQLVASGLSNNIIDLKDIVFNTLSGIVEQDTNLKSFNTWDGCLDTSLDMLTAEGLLIKTAAGDLHATSFGKAVSLAGFNPESGVNLLKYFAKYSNWFSQCIFDIESNGNYKKLIISIFYACFSCPEFISYQGKRPTRYLPYMFTRAVLLDPSKLDIPLYENIWQANLPSINAAKLAFEWIEGEQLRKLEDTFEALTAGMLNDLYRNLAWLLKGVSTIVMACADTRIASDLRPSFLNDEVVNDLRLLPRFINRLAFRVNTGLTDKALWLTTLNKIYPERGFKLTRIEMLNISSSEYYKPEYLSQGEQEAEEFRLELFKNIKPTPHKKSNWLRDAAKVWKINQRSLAAERHVLKSKKIGFEKQFKTYYDARGIEYEQAFEVLLSLAEINYIKLDDGKRTGAPDYLLSFTNSPDIVVELKTKLGENLVDFNGATDVLRASELYGYGDNFCVTLCHPGVDPSVLPIIEKCGRLSIVEGHDLGEALLRLLSGNLTQEQLWQWLSIPGAASAEDLPMKEYSFN
;
A
#
# COMPACT_ATOMS: atom_id res chain seq x y z
N TYR A 1 -5.82 38.57 30.15
CA TYR A 1 -5.04 38.05 29.01
C TYR A 1 -5.75 36.95 28.21
N LEU A 2 -6.93 36.48 28.64
CA LEU A 2 -7.99 35.96 27.76
C LEU A 2 -9.31 36.43 28.37
N LYS A 3 -10.11 37.23 27.66
CA LYS A 3 -11.47 37.58 28.10
C LYS A 3 -12.38 36.42 27.72
N PHE A 4 -12.68 35.54 28.69
CA PHE A 4 -13.51 34.36 28.45
C PHE A 4 -14.92 34.71 27.93
N SER A 5 -15.42 35.91 28.25
CA SER A 5 -16.68 36.45 27.71
C SER A 5 -16.67 36.70 26.20
N ASP A 6 -15.49 36.87 25.61
CA ASP A 6 -15.32 37.30 24.21
C ASP A 6 -14.87 36.13 23.32
N MET A 7 -14.73 34.92 23.88
CA MET A 7 -14.40 33.74 23.08
C MET A 7 -15.64 33.24 22.33
N PRO A 8 -15.50 32.87 21.05
CA PRO A 8 -16.60 32.27 20.32
C PRO A 8 -17.04 30.96 20.99
N PRO A 9 -18.35 30.67 21.06
CA PRO A 9 -18.83 29.42 21.63
C PRO A 9 -18.27 28.24 20.86
N LEU A 10 -18.05 27.13 21.58
CA LEU A 10 -17.69 25.86 20.95
C LEU A 10 -18.75 25.50 19.93
N LYS A 11 -18.32 25.30 18.68
CA LYS A 11 -19.22 24.91 17.59
C LYS A 11 -19.27 23.39 17.50
N SER A 12 -20.49 22.86 17.53
CA SER A 12 -20.78 21.49 17.12
C SER A 12 -20.18 21.19 15.73
N ARG A 13 -19.71 19.95 15.54
CA ARG A 13 -19.08 19.51 14.29
C ARG A 13 -19.72 18.24 13.70
N ILE A 14 -20.60 17.57 14.45
CA ILE A 14 -21.41 16.48 13.91
C ILE A 14 -22.71 17.09 13.40
N GLU A 15 -22.96 16.88 12.12
CA GLU A 15 -24.16 17.33 11.43
C GLU A 15 -24.62 16.22 10.46
N PRO A 16 -25.92 16.19 10.06
CA PRO A 16 -26.46 15.15 9.20
C PRO A 16 -25.68 14.86 7.91
N LYS A 17 -25.03 15.89 7.33
CA LYS A 17 -24.22 15.74 6.12
C LYS A 17 -23.01 14.81 6.28
N GLY A 18 -22.53 14.63 7.52
CA GLY A 18 -21.38 13.79 7.87
C GLY A 18 -21.74 12.39 8.37
N PHE A 19 -23.03 12.06 8.48
CA PHE A 19 -23.48 10.79 9.07
C PHE A 19 -22.93 9.56 8.35
N ASN A 20 -22.87 9.56 7.01
CA ASN A 20 -22.30 8.44 6.24
C ASN A 20 -20.92 8.01 6.77
N ARG A 21 -20.03 8.99 6.98
CA ARG A 21 -18.67 8.74 7.46
C ARG A 21 -18.67 8.30 8.92
N LEU A 22 -19.43 8.99 9.77
CA LEU A 22 -19.47 8.70 11.20
C LEU A 22 -20.01 7.29 11.47
N ILE A 23 -21.13 6.93 10.83
CA ILE A 23 -21.75 5.62 10.96
C ILE A 23 -20.78 4.52 10.53
N LEU A 24 -20.18 4.65 9.34
CA LEU A 24 -19.24 3.68 8.84
C LEU A 24 -18.03 3.52 9.79
N GLN A 25 -17.53 4.63 10.36
CA GLN A 25 -16.43 4.59 11.32
C GLN A 25 -16.81 3.87 12.61
N LEU A 26 -17.98 4.16 13.18
CA LEU A 26 -18.45 3.51 14.41
C LEU A 26 -18.65 2.01 14.20
N VAL A 27 -19.28 1.60 13.10
CA VAL A 27 -19.52 0.17 12.83
C VAL A 27 -18.23 -0.56 12.46
N ALA A 28 -17.39 0.00 11.60
CA ALA A 28 -16.14 -0.66 11.17
C ALA A 28 -15.09 -0.77 12.26
N SER A 29 -15.06 0.17 13.21
CA SER A 29 -14.19 0.09 14.40
C SER A 29 -14.75 -0.83 15.48
N GLY A 30 -15.98 -1.30 15.32
CA GLY A 30 -16.67 -2.12 16.31
C GLY A 30 -17.33 -1.31 17.44
N LEU A 31 -17.30 0.02 17.43
CA LEU A 31 -17.93 0.79 18.51
C LEU A 31 -19.46 0.68 18.55
N SER A 32 -20.09 0.21 17.47
CA SER A 32 -21.52 -0.05 17.40
C SER A 32 -21.81 -1.22 16.47
N ASN A 33 -22.70 -2.12 16.86
CA ASN A 33 -23.13 -3.28 16.05
C ASN A 33 -24.65 -3.35 15.84
N ASN A 34 -25.41 -2.38 16.34
CA ASN A 34 -26.87 -2.29 16.16
C ASN A 34 -27.29 -0.84 15.89
N ILE A 35 -28.41 -0.65 15.18
CA ILE A 35 -28.96 0.67 14.86
C ILE A 35 -29.36 1.46 16.10
N ILE A 36 -29.88 0.79 17.13
CA ILE A 36 -30.32 1.44 18.37
C ILE A 36 -29.11 2.06 19.08
N ASP A 37 -28.06 1.28 19.29
CA ASP A 37 -26.81 1.74 19.92
C ASP A 37 -26.15 2.86 19.10
N LEU A 38 -26.17 2.73 17.77
CA LEU A 38 -25.64 3.75 16.87
C LEU A 38 -26.36 5.08 17.05
N LYS A 39 -27.70 5.07 17.09
CA LYS A 39 -28.52 6.27 17.30
C LYS A 39 -28.26 6.87 18.68
N ASP A 40 -28.19 6.04 19.72
CA ASP A 40 -27.90 6.48 21.08
C ASP A 40 -26.53 7.19 21.17
N ILE A 41 -25.48 6.58 20.60
CA ILE A 41 -24.14 7.18 20.57
C ILE A 41 -24.16 8.53 19.86
N VAL A 42 -24.75 8.62 18.67
CA VAL A 42 -24.73 9.85 17.85
C VAL A 42 -25.53 10.97 18.53
N PHE A 43 -26.70 10.66 19.08
CA PHE A 43 -27.62 11.66 19.62
C PHE A 43 -27.18 12.16 21.01
N ASN A 44 -26.48 11.33 21.78
CA ASN A 44 -25.90 11.72 23.07
C ASN A 44 -24.51 12.37 22.95
N THR A 45 -24.03 12.65 21.75
CA THR A 45 -22.81 13.46 21.59
C THR A 45 -23.03 14.91 22.02
N LEU A 46 -21.95 15.65 22.33
CA LEU A 46 -22.01 17.10 22.56
C LEU A 46 -22.76 17.82 21.43
N SER A 47 -22.57 17.37 20.19
CA SER A 47 -23.24 17.93 19.02
C SER A 47 -24.75 17.69 19.04
N GLY A 48 -25.19 16.47 19.41
CA GLY A 48 -26.60 16.12 19.51
C GLY A 48 -27.30 16.87 20.65
N ILE A 49 -26.70 16.91 21.84
CA ILE A 49 -27.24 17.64 23.00
C ILE A 49 -27.38 19.14 22.69
N VAL A 50 -26.34 19.77 22.10
CA VAL A 50 -26.38 21.19 21.75
C VAL A 50 -27.44 21.47 20.67
N GLU A 51 -27.58 20.62 19.65
CA GLU A 51 -28.61 20.82 18.61
C GLU A 51 -30.01 20.61 19.17
N GLN A 52 -30.21 19.65 20.09
CA GLN A 52 -31.48 19.43 20.77
C GLN A 52 -31.91 20.67 21.57
N ASP A 53 -30.98 21.27 22.32
CA ASP A 53 -31.24 22.45 23.16
C ASP A 53 -31.44 23.73 22.34
N THR A 54 -30.66 23.91 21.26
CA THR A 54 -30.62 25.18 20.51
C THR A 54 -31.49 25.18 19.26
N ASN A 55 -31.80 24.02 18.69
CA ASN A 55 -32.52 23.86 17.43
C ASN A 55 -33.28 22.52 17.33
N LEU A 56 -34.23 22.31 18.25
CA LEU A 56 -35.03 21.08 18.33
C LEU A 56 -35.67 20.66 16.99
N LYS A 57 -36.07 21.61 16.15
CA LYS A 57 -36.66 21.31 14.83
C LYS A 57 -35.69 20.57 13.92
N SER A 58 -34.42 20.97 13.90
CA SER A 58 -33.36 20.32 13.13
C SER A 58 -32.97 19.00 13.76
N PHE A 59 -32.80 18.96 15.09
CA PHE A 59 -32.50 17.73 15.82
C PHE A 59 -33.52 16.61 15.53
N ASN A 60 -34.82 16.93 15.50
CA ASN A 60 -35.88 15.97 15.20
C ASN A 60 -35.80 15.36 13.79
N THR A 61 -35.03 15.93 12.86
CA THR A 61 -34.80 15.33 11.53
C THR A 61 -33.58 14.41 11.49
N TRP A 62 -32.75 14.39 12.53
CA TRP A 62 -31.50 13.61 12.54
C TRP A 62 -31.75 12.11 12.37
N ASP A 63 -32.84 11.60 12.95
CA ASP A 63 -33.22 10.18 12.84
C ASP A 63 -33.43 9.75 11.38
N GLY A 64 -34.27 10.47 10.64
CA GLY A 64 -34.49 10.19 9.22
C GLY A 64 -33.23 10.39 8.36
N CYS A 65 -32.37 11.35 8.70
CA CYS A 65 -31.09 11.52 8.01
C CYS A 65 -30.13 10.35 8.29
N LEU A 66 -30.08 9.84 9.51
CA LEU A 66 -29.24 8.70 9.89
C LEU A 66 -29.71 7.43 9.19
N ASP A 67 -31.02 7.20 9.11
CA ASP A 67 -31.61 6.07 8.37
C ASP A 67 -31.30 6.16 6.87
N THR A 68 -31.41 7.35 6.28
CA THR A 68 -31.02 7.58 4.87
C THR A 68 -29.54 7.27 4.63
N SER A 69 -28.67 7.65 5.57
CA SER A 69 -27.24 7.33 5.52
C SER A 69 -26.97 5.83 5.62
N LEU A 70 -27.67 5.11 6.50
CA LEU A 70 -27.57 3.65 6.63
C LEU A 70 -27.99 2.95 5.34
N ASP A 71 -29.11 3.36 4.75
CA ASP A 71 -29.61 2.77 3.52
C ASP A 71 -28.63 3.00 2.36
N MET A 72 -28.02 4.18 2.26
CA MET A 72 -26.96 4.43 1.29
C MET A 72 -25.75 3.51 1.50
N LEU A 73 -25.23 3.42 2.74
CA LEU A 73 -24.06 2.59 3.04
C LEU A 73 -24.32 1.11 2.76
N THR A 74 -25.55 0.64 3.00
CA THR A 74 -25.98 -0.73 2.71
C THR A 74 -26.10 -0.95 1.20
N ALA A 75 -26.74 -0.02 0.48
CA ALA A 75 -26.90 -0.10 -0.97
C ALA A 75 -25.56 -0.09 -1.74
N GLU A 76 -24.56 0.62 -1.22
CA GLU A 76 -23.21 0.66 -1.81
C GLU A 76 -22.30 -0.49 -1.33
N GLY A 77 -22.82 -1.43 -0.54
CA GLY A 77 -22.09 -2.63 -0.08
C GLY A 77 -21.01 -2.36 0.98
N LEU A 78 -21.09 -1.24 1.70
CA LEU A 78 -20.18 -0.89 2.79
C LEU A 78 -20.63 -1.49 4.12
N LEU A 79 -21.94 -1.64 4.31
CA LEU A 79 -22.55 -2.25 5.50
C LEU A 79 -23.53 -3.36 5.10
N ILE A 80 -23.71 -4.31 6.00
CA ILE A 80 -24.79 -5.30 5.99
C ILE A 80 -25.70 -4.98 7.17
N LYS A 81 -27.00 -4.90 6.92
CA LYS A 81 -28.04 -4.69 7.93
C LYS A 81 -28.94 -5.93 8.00
N THR A 82 -29.03 -6.55 9.17
CA THR A 82 -29.93 -7.71 9.38
C THR A 82 -31.37 -7.26 9.60
N ALA A 83 -32.32 -8.18 9.49
CA ALA A 83 -33.73 -7.91 9.80
C ALA A 83 -33.95 -7.52 11.27
N ALA A 84 -33.07 -7.96 12.18
CA ALA A 84 -33.09 -7.60 13.60
C ALA A 84 -32.48 -6.22 13.89
N GLY A 85 -31.89 -5.56 12.88
CA GLY A 85 -31.26 -4.24 13.03
C GLY A 85 -29.77 -4.30 13.40
N ASP A 86 -29.14 -5.48 13.33
CA ASP A 86 -27.69 -5.60 13.52
C ASP A 86 -26.95 -5.08 12.29
N LEU A 87 -25.79 -4.49 12.54
CA LEU A 87 -24.95 -3.82 11.57
C LEU A 87 -23.57 -4.45 11.54
N HIS A 88 -23.13 -4.86 10.35
CA HIS A 88 -21.79 -5.38 10.12
C HIS A 88 -21.13 -4.61 8.98
N ALA A 89 -19.90 -4.13 9.20
CA ALA A 89 -19.11 -3.57 8.13
C ALA A 89 -18.52 -4.68 7.24
N THR A 90 -18.72 -4.57 5.93
CA THR A 90 -18.08 -5.46 4.95
C THR A 90 -16.57 -5.23 4.92
N SER A 91 -15.80 -6.12 4.30
CA SER A 91 -14.35 -5.90 4.07
C SER A 91 -14.11 -4.59 3.32
N PHE A 92 -14.98 -4.25 2.38
CA PHE A 92 -14.96 -2.97 1.68
C PHE A 92 -15.22 -1.79 2.63
N GLY A 93 -16.29 -1.86 3.44
CA GLY A 93 -16.62 -0.82 4.42
C GLY A 93 -15.52 -0.59 5.45
N LYS A 94 -14.93 -1.66 5.97
CA LYS A 94 -13.77 -1.60 6.87
C LYS A 94 -12.58 -0.90 6.20
N ALA A 95 -12.25 -1.29 4.98
CA ALA A 95 -11.13 -0.68 4.25
C ALA A 95 -11.34 0.82 3.99
N VAL A 96 -12.55 1.23 3.57
CA VAL A 96 -12.89 2.65 3.36
C VAL A 96 -12.79 3.46 4.65
N SER A 97 -13.33 2.91 5.75
CA SER A 97 -13.28 3.53 7.07
C SER A 97 -11.84 3.74 7.54
N LEU A 98 -11.02 2.69 7.47
CA LEU A 98 -9.63 2.69 7.93
C LEU A 98 -8.73 3.57 7.07
N ALA A 99 -9.00 3.66 5.76
CA ALA A 99 -8.32 4.62 4.87
C ALA A 99 -8.64 6.09 5.24
N GLY A 100 -9.72 6.32 6.00
CA GLY A 100 -10.17 7.64 6.40
C GLY A 100 -10.85 8.41 5.27
N PHE A 101 -11.36 7.71 4.25
CA PHE A 101 -12.03 8.31 3.11
C PHE A 101 -13.46 8.71 3.46
N ASN A 102 -14.00 9.68 2.73
CA ASN A 102 -15.45 9.78 2.65
C ASN A 102 -15.99 8.53 1.94
N PRO A 103 -17.11 7.94 2.40
CA PRO A 103 -17.70 6.75 1.77
C PRO A 103 -17.88 6.88 0.26
N GLU A 104 -18.35 8.05 -0.19
CA GLU A 104 -18.56 8.34 -1.60
C GLU A 104 -17.24 8.30 -2.39
N SER A 105 -16.13 8.77 -1.80
CA SER A 105 -14.80 8.72 -2.43
C SER A 105 -14.35 7.27 -2.65
N GLY A 106 -14.46 6.43 -1.62
CA GLY A 106 -14.09 5.01 -1.71
C GLY A 106 -14.91 4.26 -2.76
N VAL A 107 -16.23 4.49 -2.79
CA VAL A 107 -17.15 3.90 -3.78
C VAL A 107 -16.83 4.36 -5.19
N ASN A 108 -16.68 5.67 -5.44
CA ASN A 108 -16.42 6.19 -6.78
C ASN A 108 -15.07 5.70 -7.33
N LEU A 109 -14.03 5.68 -6.48
CA LEU A 109 -12.72 5.14 -6.85
C LEU A 109 -12.80 3.66 -7.22
N LEU A 110 -13.43 2.84 -6.37
CA LEU A 110 -13.55 1.42 -6.65
C LEU A 110 -14.39 1.15 -7.91
N LYS A 111 -15.50 1.86 -8.13
CA LYS A 111 -16.29 1.78 -9.36
C LYS A 111 -15.48 2.13 -10.60
N TYR A 112 -14.60 3.14 -10.52
CA TYR A 112 -13.71 3.50 -11.62
C TYR A 112 -12.71 2.39 -11.93
N PHE A 113 -12.01 1.86 -10.91
CA PHE A 113 -11.07 0.76 -11.12
C PHE A 113 -11.76 -0.51 -11.61
N ALA A 114 -12.95 -0.81 -11.11
CA ALA A 114 -13.76 -1.94 -11.55
C ALA A 114 -14.19 -1.82 -13.01
N LYS A 115 -14.71 -0.65 -13.41
CA LYS A 115 -15.14 -0.38 -14.79
C LYS A 115 -14.02 -0.56 -15.81
N TYR A 116 -12.79 -0.23 -15.43
CA TYR A 116 -11.61 -0.27 -16.30
C TYR A 116 -10.60 -1.36 -15.88
N SER A 117 -11.05 -2.38 -15.14
CA SER A 117 -10.17 -3.40 -14.54
C SER A 117 -9.30 -4.08 -15.59
N ASN A 118 -9.90 -4.46 -16.73
CA ASN A 118 -9.21 -5.12 -17.83
C ASN A 118 -8.13 -4.23 -18.48
N TRP A 119 -8.40 -2.93 -18.62
CA TRP A 119 -7.41 -1.99 -19.15
C TRP A 119 -6.21 -1.87 -18.20
N PHE A 120 -6.48 -1.82 -16.89
CA PHE A 120 -5.44 -1.77 -15.87
C PHE A 120 -4.62 -3.06 -15.82
N SER A 121 -5.26 -4.23 -15.88
CA SER A 121 -4.58 -5.53 -15.86
C SER A 121 -3.69 -5.70 -17.08
N GLN A 122 -4.20 -5.41 -18.29
CA GLN A 122 -3.41 -5.43 -19.53
C GLN A 122 -2.21 -4.48 -19.47
N CYS A 123 -2.38 -3.25 -18.96
CA CYS A 123 -1.27 -2.31 -18.80
C CYS A 123 -0.18 -2.84 -17.84
N ILE A 124 -0.54 -3.64 -16.83
CA ILE A 124 0.43 -4.26 -15.90
C ILE A 124 1.14 -5.44 -16.57
N PHE A 125 0.42 -6.29 -17.30
CA PHE A 125 1.04 -7.40 -18.03
C PHE A 125 2.04 -6.91 -19.07
N ASP A 126 1.68 -5.83 -19.76
CA ASP A 126 2.50 -5.20 -20.80
C ASP A 126 3.22 -3.93 -20.29
N ILE A 127 3.67 -3.92 -19.04
CA ILE A 127 4.21 -2.71 -18.39
C ILE A 127 5.49 -2.17 -19.06
N GLU A 128 6.26 -3.03 -19.70
CA GLU A 128 7.48 -2.70 -20.44
C GLU A 128 7.19 -2.16 -21.85
N SER A 129 5.97 -2.32 -22.37
CA SER A 129 5.57 -1.81 -23.67
C SER A 129 5.57 -0.28 -23.69
N ASN A 130 5.92 0.28 -24.85
CA ASN A 130 6.23 1.70 -24.99
C ASN A 130 5.08 2.61 -24.51
N GLY A 131 5.29 3.26 -23.37
CA GLY A 131 4.37 4.23 -22.78
C GLY A 131 3.34 3.68 -21.80
N ASN A 132 3.15 2.36 -21.68
CA ASN A 132 2.14 1.77 -20.77
C ASN A 132 2.40 2.15 -19.31
N TYR A 133 3.66 2.11 -18.87
CA TYR A 133 4.04 2.56 -17.53
C TYR A 133 3.54 3.98 -17.22
N LYS A 134 3.79 4.92 -18.14
CA LYS A 134 3.36 6.31 -18.00
C LYS A 134 1.85 6.45 -18.03
N LYS A 135 1.17 5.77 -18.97
CA LYS A 135 -0.30 5.79 -19.10
C LYS A 135 -0.96 5.28 -17.81
N LEU A 136 -0.49 4.15 -17.30
CA LEU A 136 -0.98 3.52 -16.08
C LEU A 136 -0.88 4.46 -14.88
N ILE A 137 0.30 5.05 -14.64
CA ILE A 137 0.53 5.95 -13.52
C ILE A 137 -0.34 7.21 -13.62
N ILE A 138 -0.37 7.85 -14.81
CA ILE A 138 -1.16 9.06 -15.01
C ILE A 138 -2.65 8.76 -14.82
N SER A 139 -3.16 7.63 -15.30
CA SER A 139 -4.55 7.21 -15.11
C SER A 139 -4.90 7.06 -13.63
N ILE A 140 -4.03 6.38 -12.85
CA ILE A 140 -4.23 6.20 -11.40
C ILE A 140 -4.19 7.55 -10.66
N PHE A 141 -3.24 8.42 -10.98
CA PHE A 141 -3.13 9.74 -10.33
C PHE A 141 -4.32 10.62 -10.67
N TYR A 142 -4.71 10.65 -11.94
CA TYR A 142 -5.89 11.37 -12.39
C TYR A 142 -7.15 10.86 -11.67
N ALA A 143 -7.30 9.56 -11.54
CA ALA A 143 -8.41 8.96 -10.82
C ALA A 143 -8.47 9.41 -9.35
N CYS A 144 -7.34 9.40 -8.66
CA CYS A 144 -7.24 9.87 -7.28
C CYS A 144 -7.60 11.36 -7.16
N PHE A 145 -7.16 12.22 -8.08
CA PHE A 145 -7.50 13.64 -8.06
C PHE A 145 -8.93 13.94 -8.52
N SER A 146 -9.57 13.01 -9.24
CA SER A 146 -10.95 13.14 -9.72
C SER A 146 -12.01 12.67 -8.73
N CYS A 147 -11.61 12.16 -7.58
CA CYS A 147 -12.56 11.65 -6.59
C CYS A 147 -13.25 12.79 -5.79
N PRO A 148 -14.39 12.49 -5.13
CA PRO A 148 -15.12 13.41 -4.25
C PRO A 148 -14.32 14.08 -3.11
N GLU A 149 -13.09 13.65 -2.81
CA GLU A 149 -12.22 14.40 -1.90
C GLU A 149 -11.82 15.76 -2.47
N PHE A 150 -11.65 15.89 -3.78
CA PHE A 150 -11.17 17.10 -4.45
C PHE A 150 -12.22 17.81 -5.31
N ILE A 151 -13.30 17.11 -5.65
CA ILE A 151 -14.35 17.61 -6.54
C ILE A 151 -15.68 17.64 -5.80
N SER A 152 -16.51 18.64 -6.10
CA SER A 152 -17.87 18.70 -5.56
C SER A 152 -18.69 17.54 -6.09
N TYR A 153 -19.41 16.85 -5.21
CA TYR A 153 -20.18 15.66 -5.56
C TYR A 153 -21.52 15.69 -4.83
N GLN A 154 -22.62 15.54 -5.58
CA GLN A 154 -23.99 15.53 -5.03
C GLN A 154 -24.28 16.69 -4.06
N GLY A 155 -23.83 17.90 -4.39
CA GLY A 155 -24.00 19.10 -3.57
C GLY A 155 -23.09 19.19 -2.33
N LYS A 156 -22.24 18.19 -2.08
CA LYS A 156 -21.19 18.24 -1.05
C LYS A 156 -19.95 18.95 -1.60
N ARG A 157 -19.32 19.76 -0.75
CA ARG A 157 -18.06 20.45 -1.06
C ARG A 157 -16.89 19.49 -0.87
N PRO A 158 -15.82 19.65 -1.67
CA PRO A 158 -14.61 18.86 -1.47
C PRO A 158 -13.94 19.17 -0.14
N THR A 159 -13.30 18.15 0.43
CA THR A 159 -12.57 18.17 1.71
C THR A 159 -11.10 18.53 1.52
N ARG A 160 -10.59 18.40 0.30
CA ARG A 160 -9.22 18.72 -0.12
C ARG A 160 -9.28 19.59 -1.37
N TYR A 161 -8.23 20.37 -1.61
CA TYR A 161 -8.21 21.33 -2.71
C TYR A 161 -6.98 21.12 -3.58
N LEU A 162 -7.21 21.17 -4.89
CA LEU A 162 -6.14 21.28 -5.87
C LEU A 162 -5.74 22.76 -6.02
N PRO A 163 -4.47 23.06 -6.29
CA PRO A 163 -4.02 24.43 -6.57
C PRO A 163 -4.86 25.09 -7.67
N TYR A 164 -5.42 26.26 -7.39
CA TYR A 164 -6.34 26.94 -8.31
C TYR A 164 -5.67 27.27 -9.66
N MET A 165 -4.34 27.39 -9.72
CA MET A 165 -3.63 27.70 -10.98
C MET A 165 -3.77 26.59 -12.01
N PHE A 166 -4.10 25.36 -11.57
CA PHE A 166 -4.26 24.22 -12.47
C PHE A 166 -5.46 24.35 -13.42
N THR A 167 -6.31 25.38 -13.28
CA THR A 167 -7.35 25.70 -14.27
C THR A 167 -6.85 26.57 -15.43
N ARG A 168 -5.65 27.17 -15.31
CA ARG A 168 -5.20 28.26 -16.19
C ARG A 168 -4.63 27.81 -17.53
N ALA A 169 -4.08 26.61 -17.61
CA ALA A 169 -3.46 26.08 -18.83
C ALA A 169 -3.55 24.55 -18.87
N VAL A 170 -3.42 23.97 -20.06
CA VAL A 170 -3.34 22.52 -20.26
C VAL A 170 -1.89 22.07 -20.25
N LEU A 171 -1.49 21.26 -19.27
CA LEU A 171 -0.16 20.64 -19.24
C LEU A 171 -0.10 19.28 -19.95
N LEU A 172 -1.24 18.61 -20.04
CA LEU A 172 -1.35 17.28 -20.61
C LEU A 172 -2.72 17.10 -21.27
N ASP A 173 -2.71 16.58 -22.49
CA ASP A 173 -3.91 16.14 -23.20
C ASP A 173 -4.05 14.60 -23.04
N PRO A 174 -4.98 14.11 -22.20
CA PRO A 174 -5.14 12.69 -21.95
C PRO A 174 -5.66 11.92 -23.18
N SER A 175 -6.30 12.61 -24.14
CA SER A 175 -6.79 12.00 -25.39
C SER A 175 -5.65 11.42 -26.23
N LYS A 176 -4.44 11.96 -26.09
CA LYS A 176 -3.23 11.45 -26.75
C LYS A 176 -2.61 10.24 -26.04
N LEU A 177 -2.96 10.03 -24.77
CA LEU A 177 -2.46 8.91 -23.97
C LEU A 177 -3.38 7.70 -24.00
N ASP A 178 -4.63 7.87 -24.43
CA ASP A 178 -5.64 6.81 -24.43
C ASP A 178 -5.79 6.16 -23.02
N ILE A 179 -5.97 7.02 -22.02
CA ILE A 179 -6.21 6.61 -20.64
C ILE A 179 -7.71 6.64 -20.33
N PRO A 180 -8.19 5.78 -19.42
CA PRO A 180 -9.54 5.89 -18.89
C PRO A 180 -9.79 7.25 -18.24
N LEU A 181 -11.04 7.73 -18.34
CA LEU A 181 -11.47 9.02 -17.82
C LEU A 181 -12.70 8.87 -16.92
N TYR A 182 -12.81 9.69 -15.88
CA TYR A 182 -14.01 9.77 -15.02
C TYR A 182 -15.18 10.37 -15.77
N GLU A 183 -14.91 11.44 -16.52
CA GLU A 183 -15.84 12.19 -17.34
C GLU A 183 -15.35 12.15 -18.79
N ASN A 184 -16.27 11.94 -19.74
CA ASN A 184 -15.91 11.86 -21.17
C ASN A 184 -15.24 13.16 -21.67
N ILE A 185 -15.61 14.31 -21.09
CA ILE A 185 -15.02 15.62 -21.39
C ILE A 185 -13.99 15.95 -20.31
N TRP A 186 -12.73 15.54 -20.53
CA TRP A 186 -11.66 15.70 -19.54
C TRP A 186 -11.38 17.17 -19.19
N GLN A 187 -11.67 18.12 -20.09
CA GLN A 187 -11.51 19.55 -19.85
C GLN A 187 -12.41 20.06 -18.70
N ALA A 188 -13.50 19.37 -18.40
CA ALA A 188 -14.35 19.68 -17.24
C ALA A 188 -13.61 19.49 -15.91
N ASN A 189 -12.54 18.70 -15.90
CA ASN A 189 -11.72 18.42 -14.74
C ASN A 189 -10.22 18.60 -15.04
N LEU A 190 -9.90 19.73 -15.68
CA LEU A 190 -8.53 20.13 -15.99
C LEU A 190 -7.58 20.12 -14.77
N PRO A 191 -8.00 20.56 -13.56
CA PRO A 191 -7.11 20.53 -12.40
C PRO A 191 -6.57 19.15 -12.05
N SER A 192 -7.39 18.11 -12.18
CA SER A 192 -6.98 16.73 -11.86
C SER A 192 -5.95 16.18 -12.85
N ILE A 193 -6.10 16.52 -14.14
CA ILE A 193 -5.14 16.12 -15.18
C ILE A 193 -3.80 16.81 -14.99
N ASN A 194 -3.80 18.11 -14.71
CA ASN A 194 -2.57 18.87 -14.44
C ASN A 194 -1.88 18.39 -13.16
N ALA A 195 -2.65 18.12 -12.10
CA ALA A 195 -2.14 17.53 -10.88
C ALA A 195 -1.49 16.16 -11.13
N ALA A 196 -2.12 15.29 -11.93
CA ALA A 196 -1.58 13.99 -12.31
C ALA A 196 -0.26 14.12 -13.10
N LYS A 197 -0.18 15.08 -14.03
CA LYS A 197 1.03 15.36 -14.80
C LYS A 197 2.20 15.80 -13.92
N LEU A 198 1.98 16.74 -13.01
CA LEU A 198 3.05 17.22 -12.10
C LEU A 198 3.47 16.14 -11.09
N ALA A 199 2.52 15.36 -10.57
CA ALA A 199 2.83 14.22 -9.71
C ALA A 199 3.63 13.14 -10.46
N PHE A 200 3.34 12.91 -11.74
CA PHE A 200 4.14 12.02 -12.58
C PHE A 200 5.58 12.55 -12.74
N GLU A 201 5.78 13.82 -13.11
CA GLU A 201 7.13 14.39 -13.24
C GLU A 201 7.92 14.33 -11.92
N TRP A 202 7.25 14.55 -10.79
CA TRP A 202 7.85 14.44 -9.46
C TRP A 202 8.42 13.05 -9.17
N ILE A 203 7.68 11.98 -9.47
CA ILE A 203 8.16 10.59 -9.25
C ILE A 203 9.19 10.15 -10.30
N GLU A 204 9.25 10.83 -11.45
CA GLU A 204 10.29 10.63 -12.46
C GLU A 204 11.59 11.39 -12.12
N GLY A 205 11.64 12.07 -10.96
CA GLY A 205 12.85 12.69 -10.44
C GLY A 205 12.97 14.19 -10.73
N GLU A 206 11.97 14.83 -11.32
CA GLU A 206 12.02 16.27 -11.63
C GLU A 206 12.25 17.10 -10.36
N GLN A 207 13.00 18.19 -10.47
CA GLN A 207 13.30 19.05 -9.31
C GLN A 207 12.08 19.90 -8.94
N LEU A 208 11.82 20.04 -7.63
CA LEU A 208 10.66 20.78 -7.13
C LEU A 208 10.62 22.22 -7.68
N ARG A 209 11.78 22.88 -7.76
CA ARG A 209 11.92 24.22 -8.32
C ARG A 209 11.43 24.32 -9.76
N LYS A 210 11.76 23.34 -10.60
CA LYS A 210 11.32 23.31 -12.00
C LYS A 210 9.81 23.04 -12.11
N LEU A 211 9.24 22.27 -11.18
CA LEU A 211 7.80 22.06 -11.11
C LEU A 211 7.06 23.33 -10.66
N GLU A 212 7.60 24.10 -9.71
CA GLU A 212 7.07 25.40 -9.29
C GLU A 212 6.97 26.38 -10.47
N ASP A 213 8.00 26.40 -11.33
CA ASP A 213 8.06 27.29 -12.50
C ASP A 213 7.00 26.98 -13.57
N THR A 214 6.22 25.90 -13.44
CA THR A 214 5.16 25.52 -14.40
C THR A 214 3.98 26.51 -14.41
N PHE A 215 3.67 27.11 -13.27
CA PHE A 215 2.56 28.06 -13.14
C PHE A 215 2.97 29.26 -12.28
N GLU A 216 2.56 30.46 -12.68
CA GLU A 216 2.71 31.64 -11.85
C GLU A 216 1.97 31.46 -10.51
N ALA A 217 2.67 31.76 -9.40
CA ALA A 217 2.23 31.60 -8.02
C ALA A 217 2.07 30.16 -7.50
N LEU A 218 2.47 29.15 -8.26
CA LEU A 218 2.62 27.79 -7.73
C LEU A 218 3.84 27.74 -6.81
N THR A 219 3.68 27.11 -5.64
CA THR A 219 4.74 27.04 -4.63
C THR A 219 5.04 25.59 -4.23
N ALA A 220 6.24 25.37 -3.70
CA ALA A 220 6.70 24.11 -3.14
C ALA A 220 5.77 23.63 -2.03
N GLY A 221 5.21 24.54 -1.22
CA GLY A 221 4.23 24.20 -0.19
C GLY A 221 2.97 23.56 -0.79
N MET A 222 2.42 24.17 -1.84
CA MET A 222 1.25 23.64 -2.56
C MET A 222 1.53 22.29 -3.22
N LEU A 223 2.71 22.12 -3.83
CA LEU A 223 3.12 20.85 -4.42
C LEU A 223 3.32 19.76 -3.37
N ASN A 224 3.96 20.07 -2.24
CA ASN A 224 4.14 19.12 -1.14
C ASN A 224 2.80 18.69 -0.54
N ASP A 225 1.85 19.61 -0.38
CA ASP A 225 0.50 19.28 0.06
C ASP A 225 -0.23 18.38 -0.95
N LEU A 226 -0.09 18.65 -2.25
CA LEU A 226 -0.62 17.82 -3.33
C LEU A 226 -0.06 16.39 -3.24
N TYR A 227 1.26 16.22 -3.14
CA TYR A 227 1.91 14.92 -3.07
C TYR A 227 1.56 14.16 -1.80
N ARG A 228 1.50 14.84 -0.65
CA ARG A 228 1.05 14.22 0.62
C ARG A 228 -0.38 13.68 0.50
N ASN A 229 -1.29 14.47 -0.08
CA ASN A 229 -2.69 14.05 -0.27
C ASN A 229 -2.79 12.88 -1.26
N LEU A 230 -2.04 12.91 -2.36
CA LEU A 230 -2.01 11.82 -3.34
C LEU A 230 -1.44 10.53 -2.73
N ALA A 231 -0.34 10.59 -1.99
CA ALA A 231 0.23 9.42 -1.36
C ALA A 231 -0.70 8.78 -0.33
N TRP A 232 -1.44 9.59 0.44
CA TRP A 232 -2.50 9.10 1.32
C TRP A 232 -3.63 8.41 0.54
N LEU A 233 -4.10 9.00 -0.57
CA LEU A 233 -5.12 8.40 -1.43
C LEU A 233 -4.65 7.08 -2.04
N LEU A 234 -3.43 7.01 -2.56
CA LEU A 234 -2.89 5.79 -3.15
C LEU A 234 -2.84 4.65 -2.12
N LYS A 235 -2.39 4.91 -0.90
CA LYS A 235 -2.41 3.91 0.19
C LYS A 235 -3.82 3.43 0.50
N GLY A 236 -4.78 4.36 0.60
CA GLY A 236 -6.18 4.01 0.86
C GLY A 236 -6.81 3.21 -0.28
N VAL A 237 -6.58 3.60 -1.54
CA VAL A 237 -7.03 2.87 -2.73
C VAL A 237 -6.43 1.47 -2.76
N SER A 238 -5.13 1.32 -2.54
CA SER A 238 -4.49 0.01 -2.49
C SER A 238 -5.14 -0.90 -1.45
N THR A 239 -5.40 -0.37 -0.24
CA THR A 239 -6.06 -1.11 0.84
C THR A 239 -7.49 -1.52 0.46
N ILE A 240 -8.26 -0.61 -0.14
CA ILE A 240 -9.63 -0.87 -0.61
C ILE A 240 -9.63 -1.95 -1.70
N VAL A 241 -8.77 -1.83 -2.70
CA VAL A 241 -8.68 -2.79 -3.80
C VAL A 241 -8.25 -4.15 -3.25
N MET A 242 -7.23 -4.22 -2.38
CA MET A 242 -6.81 -5.47 -1.75
C MET A 242 -7.96 -6.17 -1.00
N ALA A 243 -8.73 -5.42 -0.21
CA ALA A 243 -9.87 -5.95 0.53
C ALA A 243 -11.01 -6.45 -0.37
N CYS A 244 -11.23 -5.81 -1.51
CA CYS A 244 -12.30 -6.15 -2.46
C CYS A 244 -11.87 -7.19 -3.50
N ALA A 245 -10.57 -7.40 -3.68
CA ALA A 245 -9.99 -8.32 -4.64
C ALA A 245 -9.80 -9.75 -4.06
N ASP A 246 -10.37 -10.03 -2.89
CA ASP A 246 -10.36 -11.35 -2.27
C ASP A 246 -11.38 -12.28 -2.95
N THR A 247 -10.88 -13.27 -3.68
CA THR A 247 -11.69 -14.22 -4.45
C THR A 247 -12.52 -15.17 -3.59
N ARG A 248 -12.24 -15.28 -2.27
CA ARG A 248 -12.98 -16.16 -1.35
C ARG A 248 -14.29 -15.55 -0.89
N ILE A 249 -14.42 -14.22 -0.95
CA ILE A 249 -15.67 -13.54 -0.58
C ILE A 249 -16.75 -13.96 -1.57
N ALA A 250 -17.87 -14.49 -1.10
CA ALA A 250 -18.99 -14.89 -1.96
C ALA A 250 -19.51 -13.72 -2.80
N SER A 251 -19.94 -13.97 -4.04
CA SER A 251 -20.44 -12.95 -4.97
C SER A 251 -21.53 -12.05 -4.36
N ASP A 252 -22.42 -12.65 -3.57
CA ASP A 252 -23.58 -11.98 -2.97
C ASP A 252 -23.20 -10.99 -1.86
N LEU A 253 -21.98 -11.11 -1.33
CA LEU A 253 -21.43 -10.21 -0.31
C LEU A 253 -20.56 -9.09 -0.90
N ARG A 254 -20.34 -9.09 -2.23
CA ARG A 254 -19.57 -8.07 -2.92
C ARG A 254 -20.50 -6.95 -3.41
N PRO A 255 -19.99 -5.72 -3.56
CA PRO A 255 -20.68 -4.70 -4.34
C PRO A 255 -21.07 -5.24 -5.73
N SER A 256 -22.26 -4.87 -6.21
CA SER A 256 -22.88 -5.44 -7.42
C SER A 256 -22.08 -5.25 -8.71
N PHE A 257 -21.12 -4.33 -8.72
CA PHE A 257 -20.22 -4.07 -9.85
C PHE A 257 -18.91 -4.88 -9.80
N LEU A 258 -18.74 -5.78 -8.83
CA LEU A 258 -17.57 -6.66 -8.69
C LEU A 258 -17.93 -8.12 -8.95
N ASN A 259 -17.80 -8.54 -10.20
CA ASN A 259 -17.85 -9.96 -10.57
C ASN A 259 -16.46 -10.63 -10.43
N ASP A 260 -16.37 -11.94 -10.64
CA ASP A 260 -15.11 -12.68 -10.49
C ASP A 260 -14.01 -12.22 -11.46
N GLU A 261 -14.35 -11.85 -12.69
CA GLU A 261 -13.40 -11.34 -13.68
C GLU A 261 -12.78 -10.02 -13.22
N VAL A 262 -13.63 -9.06 -12.82
CA VAL A 262 -13.21 -7.76 -12.28
C VAL A 262 -12.36 -7.94 -11.03
N VAL A 263 -12.77 -8.83 -10.11
CA VAL A 263 -11.99 -9.14 -8.91
C VAL A 263 -10.60 -9.63 -9.27
N ASN A 264 -10.49 -10.59 -10.21
CA ASN A 264 -9.20 -11.13 -10.65
C ASN A 264 -8.30 -10.08 -11.30
N ASP A 265 -8.84 -9.21 -12.16
CA ASP A 265 -8.10 -8.10 -12.76
C ASP A 265 -7.59 -7.12 -11.68
N LEU A 266 -8.44 -6.77 -10.72
CA LEU A 266 -8.13 -5.81 -9.67
C LEU A 266 -7.01 -6.29 -8.74
N ARG A 267 -6.82 -7.61 -8.56
CA ARG A 267 -5.76 -8.18 -7.70
C ARG A 267 -4.36 -7.73 -8.09
N LEU A 268 -4.13 -7.33 -9.34
CA LEU A 268 -2.81 -6.91 -9.83
C LEU A 268 -2.39 -5.51 -9.36
N LEU A 269 -3.35 -4.68 -8.94
CA LEU A 269 -3.11 -3.26 -8.67
C LEU A 269 -2.55 -2.91 -7.28
N PRO A 270 -2.90 -3.57 -6.17
CA PRO A 270 -2.60 -3.06 -4.83
C PRO A 270 -1.12 -2.76 -4.59
N ARG A 271 -0.22 -3.68 -4.91
CA ARG A 271 1.23 -3.51 -4.67
C ARG A 271 1.86 -2.48 -5.59
N PHE A 272 1.40 -2.42 -6.84
CA PHE A 272 1.77 -1.36 -7.77
C PHE A 272 1.39 0.02 -7.21
N ILE A 273 0.14 0.20 -6.78
CA ILE A 273 -0.37 1.46 -6.21
C ILE A 273 0.38 1.83 -4.91
N ASN A 274 0.67 0.87 -4.04
CA ASN A 274 1.45 1.11 -2.83
C ASN A 274 2.88 1.58 -3.14
N ARG A 275 3.53 0.98 -4.15
CA ARG A 275 4.84 1.45 -4.62
C ARG A 275 4.76 2.88 -5.13
N LEU A 276 3.72 3.23 -5.91
CA LEU A 276 3.50 4.62 -6.33
C LEU A 276 3.32 5.57 -5.14
N ALA A 277 2.61 5.17 -4.09
CA ALA A 277 2.48 5.99 -2.89
C ALA A 277 3.85 6.30 -2.25
N PHE A 278 4.76 5.31 -2.23
CA PHE A 278 6.12 5.50 -1.72
C PHE A 278 6.95 6.41 -2.64
N ARG A 279 6.82 6.26 -3.97
CA ARG A 279 7.45 7.15 -4.95
C ARG A 279 6.96 8.59 -4.82
N VAL A 280 5.65 8.81 -4.66
CA VAL A 280 5.07 10.15 -4.49
C VAL A 280 5.58 10.81 -3.21
N ASN A 281 5.66 10.07 -2.10
CA ASN A 281 6.18 10.61 -0.84
C ASN A 281 7.65 11.03 -0.90
N THR A 282 8.45 10.33 -1.70
CA THR A 282 9.91 10.54 -1.77
C THR A 282 10.35 11.38 -2.97
N GLY A 283 9.51 11.45 -4.02
CA GLY A 283 9.87 12.01 -5.33
C GLY A 283 10.94 11.22 -6.05
N LEU A 284 10.99 9.91 -5.84
CA LEU A 284 12.05 9.06 -6.37
C LEU A 284 11.53 8.10 -7.44
N THR A 285 12.43 7.76 -8.36
CA THR A 285 12.22 6.67 -9.33
C THR A 285 12.32 5.32 -8.61
N ASP A 286 11.77 4.25 -9.19
CA ASP A 286 11.85 2.92 -8.58
C ASP A 286 13.29 2.48 -8.27
N LYS A 287 14.23 2.81 -9.18
CA LYS A 287 15.67 2.52 -9.03
C LYS A 287 16.29 3.19 -7.80
N ALA A 288 15.73 4.30 -7.34
CA ALA A 288 16.26 5.08 -6.22
C ALA A 288 15.62 4.74 -4.87
N LEU A 289 14.46 4.07 -4.84
CA LEU A 289 13.66 3.89 -3.62
C LEU A 289 14.44 3.22 -2.50
N TRP A 290 15.23 2.19 -2.83
CA TRP A 290 16.00 1.44 -1.84
C TRP A 290 17.06 2.30 -1.12
N LEU A 291 17.60 3.33 -1.77
CA LEU A 291 18.61 4.23 -1.22
C LEU A 291 18.10 5.01 0.00
N THR A 292 16.79 5.21 0.12
CA THR A 292 16.17 5.88 1.28
C THR A 292 16.45 5.15 2.60
N THR A 293 16.63 3.84 2.55
CA THR A 293 16.86 3.01 3.72
C THR A 293 18.30 3.09 4.23
N LEU A 294 19.26 3.45 3.37
CA LEU A 294 20.67 3.61 3.74
C LEU A 294 20.88 4.71 4.78
N ASN A 295 20.00 5.71 4.81
CA ASN A 295 20.00 6.79 5.80
C ASN A 295 19.77 6.31 7.24
N LYS A 296 19.34 5.05 7.43
CA LYS A 296 19.14 4.42 8.74
C LYS A 296 20.35 3.57 9.18
N ILE A 297 21.37 3.44 8.33
CA ILE A 297 22.55 2.60 8.56
C ILE A 297 23.70 3.47 9.05
N TYR A 298 24.33 3.05 10.16
CA TYR A 298 25.40 3.79 10.85
C TYR A 298 25.00 5.24 11.19
N PRO A 299 23.85 5.47 11.86
CA PRO A 299 23.38 6.82 12.17
C PRO A 299 24.38 7.64 12.99
N GLU A 300 25.22 6.99 13.79
CA GLU A 300 26.30 7.60 14.58
C GLU A 300 27.37 8.29 13.71
N ARG A 301 27.50 7.92 12.42
CA ARG A 301 28.39 8.61 11.47
C ARG A 301 27.81 9.93 10.95
N GLY A 302 26.53 10.21 11.18
CA GLY A 302 25.88 11.50 10.86
C GLY A 302 25.65 11.78 9.37
N PHE A 303 25.85 10.79 8.49
CA PHE A 303 25.66 10.95 7.04
C PHE A 303 24.27 10.53 6.58
N LYS A 304 23.75 11.24 5.57
CA LYS A 304 22.51 10.93 4.87
C LYS A 304 22.62 11.31 3.40
N LEU A 305 21.94 10.56 2.54
CA LEU A 305 21.67 10.89 1.15
C LEU A 305 20.51 11.89 1.08
N THR A 306 20.69 12.92 0.27
CA THR A 306 19.65 13.84 -0.20
C THR A 306 18.93 13.26 -1.42
N ARG A 307 17.74 13.77 -1.74
CA ARG A 307 16.99 13.35 -2.94
C ARG A 307 17.82 13.50 -4.22
N ILE A 308 18.55 14.60 -4.37
CA ILE A 308 19.40 14.86 -5.54
C ILE A 308 20.50 13.81 -5.65
N GLU A 309 21.16 13.48 -4.54
CA GLU A 309 22.20 12.44 -4.53
C GLU A 309 21.61 11.06 -4.90
N MET A 310 20.43 10.72 -4.38
CA MET A 310 19.73 9.46 -4.73
C MET A 310 19.38 9.39 -6.22
N LEU A 311 18.88 10.49 -6.79
CA LEU A 311 18.54 10.55 -8.21
C LEU A 311 19.79 10.42 -9.09
N ASN A 312 20.88 11.10 -8.73
CA ASN A 312 22.17 10.99 -9.44
C ASN A 312 22.71 9.55 -9.42
N ILE A 313 22.58 8.84 -8.30
CA ILE A 313 22.90 7.41 -8.20
C ILE A 313 21.98 6.60 -9.13
N SER A 314 20.68 6.85 -9.12
CA SER A 314 19.72 6.09 -9.92
C SER A 314 19.86 6.25 -11.44
N SER A 315 20.44 7.36 -11.88
CA SER A 315 20.75 7.65 -13.29
C SER A 315 22.12 7.13 -13.73
N SER A 316 22.94 6.62 -12.81
CA SER A 316 24.25 6.05 -13.15
C SER A 316 24.18 4.52 -13.26
N GLU A 317 25.30 3.91 -13.65
CA GLU A 317 25.45 2.45 -13.73
C GLU A 317 25.55 1.82 -12.32
N TYR A 318 25.87 2.64 -11.31
CA TYR A 318 26.05 2.26 -9.90
C TYR A 318 24.76 2.30 -9.08
N TYR A 319 23.59 2.27 -9.72
CA TYR A 319 22.30 2.28 -9.01
C TYR A 319 21.99 0.97 -8.26
N LYS A 320 22.72 -0.10 -8.59
CA LYS A 320 22.59 -1.41 -7.94
C LYS A 320 23.45 -1.49 -6.67
N PRO A 321 22.95 -2.11 -5.58
CA PRO A 321 23.71 -2.29 -4.35
C PRO A 321 25.08 -2.94 -4.57
N GLU A 322 25.14 -3.97 -5.43
CA GLU A 322 26.34 -4.73 -5.73
C GLU A 322 27.44 -3.80 -6.28
N TYR A 323 27.13 -3.00 -7.30
CA TYR A 323 28.07 -2.07 -7.91
C TYR A 323 28.41 -0.89 -7.00
N LEU A 324 27.42 -0.35 -6.27
CA LEU A 324 27.64 0.79 -5.37
C LEU A 324 28.55 0.45 -4.18
N SER A 325 28.59 -0.83 -3.79
CA SER A 325 29.39 -1.34 -2.67
C SER A 325 30.83 -1.73 -3.04
N GLN A 326 31.17 -1.78 -4.33
CA GLN A 326 32.50 -2.19 -4.79
C GLN A 326 33.60 -1.22 -4.37
N GLY A 327 34.77 -1.76 -4.05
CA GLY A 327 35.98 -1.01 -3.70
C GLY A 327 36.89 -0.70 -4.89
N GLU A 328 36.46 -1.00 -6.11
CA GLU A 328 37.21 -0.73 -7.34
C GLU A 328 37.31 0.78 -7.60
N GLN A 329 38.36 1.18 -8.33
CA GLN A 329 38.70 2.59 -8.55
C GLN A 329 37.53 3.37 -9.18
N GLU A 330 36.86 2.82 -10.18
CA GLU A 330 35.76 3.49 -10.89
C GLU A 330 34.56 3.76 -9.96
N ALA A 331 34.18 2.78 -9.14
CA ALA A 331 33.12 2.91 -8.16
C ALA A 331 33.48 3.91 -7.05
N GLU A 332 34.76 3.97 -6.65
CA GLU A 332 35.24 4.97 -5.69
C GLU A 332 35.22 6.38 -6.27
N GLU A 333 35.73 6.56 -7.48
CA GLU A 333 35.72 7.84 -8.20
C GLU A 333 34.30 8.38 -8.36
N PHE A 334 33.34 7.52 -8.74
CA PHE A 334 31.93 7.89 -8.79
C PHE A 334 31.41 8.43 -7.46
N ARG A 335 31.66 7.72 -6.35
CA ARG A 335 31.20 8.14 -5.02
C ARG A 335 31.89 9.41 -4.53
N LEU A 336 33.17 9.62 -4.85
CA LEU A 336 33.90 10.85 -4.52
C LEU A 336 33.36 12.04 -5.30
N GLU A 337 33.09 11.87 -6.59
CA GLU A 337 32.52 12.90 -7.45
C GLU A 337 31.10 13.29 -7.00
N LEU A 338 30.28 12.31 -6.63
CA LEU A 338 28.93 12.54 -6.08
C LEU A 338 28.96 13.50 -4.87
N PHE A 339 30.01 13.42 -4.06
CA PHE A 339 30.16 14.18 -2.82
C PHE A 339 31.23 15.27 -2.85
N LYS A 340 31.72 15.66 -4.03
CA LYS A 340 32.87 16.59 -4.19
C LYS A 340 32.75 17.91 -3.42
N ASN A 341 31.53 18.38 -3.19
CA ASN A 341 31.25 19.64 -2.50
C ASN A 341 31.22 19.51 -0.96
N ILE A 342 31.32 18.31 -0.41
CA ILE A 342 31.24 18.06 1.03
C ILE A 342 32.56 18.40 1.72
N LYS A 343 32.45 19.16 2.82
CA LYS A 343 33.58 19.57 3.67
C LYS A 343 33.66 18.70 4.93
N PRO A 344 34.88 18.49 5.50
CA PRO A 344 36.18 18.90 4.97
C PRO A 344 36.65 18.02 3.80
N THR A 345 36.07 16.83 3.62
CA THR A 345 36.46 15.87 2.57
C THR A 345 35.27 14.99 2.14
N PRO A 346 35.19 14.61 0.84
CA PRO A 346 34.18 13.66 0.35
C PRO A 346 34.41 12.21 0.81
N HIS A 347 35.64 11.84 1.17
CA HIS A 347 36.01 10.44 1.43
C HIS A 347 35.18 9.78 2.53
N LYS A 348 34.86 10.50 3.62
CA LYS A 348 34.09 9.92 4.74
C LYS A 348 32.68 9.52 4.34
N LYS A 349 31.98 10.37 3.58
CA LYS A 349 30.63 10.08 3.11
C LYS A 349 30.64 9.04 1.98
N SER A 350 31.65 9.08 1.10
CA SER A 350 31.88 8.04 0.07
C SER A 350 32.04 6.65 0.70
N ASN A 351 32.92 6.52 1.70
CA ASN A 351 33.12 5.27 2.44
C ASN A 351 31.86 4.83 3.19
N TRP A 352 31.16 5.77 3.82
CA TRP A 352 29.86 5.46 4.43
C TRP A 352 28.86 4.91 3.41
N LEU A 353 28.73 5.52 2.23
CA LEU A 353 27.79 5.05 1.20
C LEU A 353 28.11 3.63 0.75
N ARG A 354 29.41 3.35 0.49
CA ARG A 354 29.90 2.01 0.14
C ARG A 354 29.55 0.99 1.23
N ASP A 355 29.93 1.30 2.48
CA ASP A 355 29.73 0.41 3.62
C ASP A 355 28.23 0.17 3.89
N ALA A 356 27.41 1.22 3.79
CA ALA A 356 25.97 1.15 3.99
C ALA A 356 25.27 0.34 2.90
N ALA A 357 25.66 0.52 1.63
CA ALA A 357 25.13 -0.27 0.52
C ALA A 357 25.45 -1.77 0.70
N LYS A 358 26.69 -2.09 1.10
CA LYS A 358 27.13 -3.47 1.34
C LYS A 358 26.28 -4.20 2.39
N VAL A 359 26.00 -3.54 3.51
CA VAL A 359 25.28 -4.18 4.63
C VAL A 359 23.77 -3.95 4.61
N TRP A 360 23.21 -3.37 3.53
CA TRP A 360 21.83 -2.89 3.51
C TRP A 360 20.79 -3.93 3.96
N LYS A 361 20.71 -5.07 3.27
CA LYS A 361 19.75 -6.14 3.61
C LYS A 361 20.08 -6.85 4.91
N ILE A 362 21.36 -6.98 5.24
CA ILE A 362 21.80 -7.55 6.52
C ILE A 362 21.30 -6.68 7.67
N ASN A 363 21.47 -5.35 7.59
CA ASN A 363 21.04 -4.41 8.60
C ASN A 363 19.50 -4.35 8.71
N GLN A 364 18.79 -4.30 7.58
CA GLN A 364 17.31 -4.36 7.56
C GLN A 364 16.80 -5.59 8.30
N ARG A 365 17.40 -6.75 8.03
CA ARG A 365 17.05 -8.02 8.65
C ARG A 365 17.42 -8.07 10.13
N SER A 366 18.58 -7.56 10.52
CA SER A 366 19.00 -7.49 11.94
C SER A 366 18.03 -6.65 12.76
N LEU A 367 17.65 -5.46 12.27
CA LEU A 367 16.68 -4.59 12.94
C LEU A 367 15.29 -5.23 13.04
N ALA A 368 14.87 -5.98 12.02
CA ALA A 368 13.63 -6.74 12.09
C ALA A 368 13.74 -7.89 13.12
N ALA A 369 14.83 -8.65 13.10
CA ALA A 369 15.10 -9.74 14.02
C ALA A 369 15.06 -9.27 15.48
N GLU A 370 15.78 -8.21 15.82
CA GLU A 370 15.77 -7.63 17.17
C GLU A 370 14.36 -7.29 17.65
N ARG A 371 13.57 -6.63 16.79
CA ARG A 371 12.17 -6.27 17.12
C ARG A 371 11.29 -7.50 17.27
N HIS A 372 11.40 -8.48 16.38
CA HIS A 372 10.54 -9.67 16.39
C HIS A 372 10.90 -10.62 17.53
N VAL A 373 12.18 -10.79 17.84
CA VAL A 373 12.65 -11.55 19.03
C VAL A 373 12.13 -10.89 20.31
N LEU A 374 12.23 -9.57 20.43
CA LEU A 374 11.70 -8.84 21.59
C LEU A 374 10.17 -8.99 21.73
N LYS A 375 9.42 -8.86 20.63
CA LYS A 375 7.96 -9.02 20.64
C LYS A 375 7.54 -10.48 20.92
N SER A 376 8.21 -11.45 20.30
CA SER A 376 7.90 -12.88 20.43
C SER A 376 8.15 -13.42 21.84
N LYS A 377 9.03 -12.78 22.61
CA LYS A 377 9.21 -13.08 24.05
C LYS A 377 7.90 -13.00 24.84
N LYS A 378 6.99 -12.08 24.48
CA LYS A 378 5.69 -11.93 25.16
C LYS A 378 4.74 -13.11 24.92
N ILE A 379 4.96 -13.86 23.84
CA ILE A 379 4.16 -15.03 23.45
C ILE A 379 4.95 -16.34 23.56
N GLY A 380 6.14 -16.32 24.18
CA GLY A 380 6.93 -17.52 24.46
C GLY A 380 7.73 -18.10 23.28
N PHE A 381 7.85 -17.39 22.15
CA PHE A 381 8.49 -17.90 20.92
C PHE A 381 9.85 -17.25 20.60
N GLU A 382 10.52 -16.66 21.60
CA GLU A 382 11.81 -15.96 21.44
C GLU A 382 12.88 -16.83 20.73
N LYS A 383 12.99 -18.10 21.16
CA LYS A 383 14.00 -19.03 20.63
C LYS A 383 13.75 -19.33 19.15
N GLN A 384 12.50 -19.54 18.76
CA GLN A 384 12.11 -19.92 17.40
C GLN A 384 12.34 -18.77 16.43
N PHE A 385 11.99 -17.54 16.82
CA PHE A 385 12.30 -16.36 16.01
C PHE A 385 13.81 -16.13 15.90
N LYS A 386 14.57 -16.33 16.98
CA LYS A 386 16.04 -16.27 16.91
C LYS A 386 16.60 -17.29 15.92
N THR A 387 16.17 -18.55 16.01
CA THR A 387 16.57 -19.60 15.05
C THR A 387 16.19 -19.26 13.61
N TYR A 388 14.99 -18.73 13.37
CA TYR A 388 14.55 -18.29 12.03
C TYR A 388 15.47 -17.22 11.40
N TYR A 389 15.96 -16.27 12.20
CA TYR A 389 16.91 -15.25 11.74
C TYR A 389 18.38 -15.70 11.77
N ASP A 390 18.75 -16.72 12.54
CA ASP A 390 20.13 -17.18 12.58
C ASP A 390 20.40 -18.22 11.48
N ALA A 391 19.44 -19.08 11.18
CA ALA A 391 19.57 -20.22 10.27
C ALA A 391 19.76 -19.85 8.78
N ARG A 392 20.41 -20.75 8.03
CA ARG A 392 20.64 -20.64 6.57
C ARG A 392 20.50 -22.01 5.89
N GLY A 393 20.19 -22.01 4.59
CA GLY A 393 20.05 -23.24 3.80
C GLY A 393 19.05 -24.21 4.44
N ILE A 394 19.45 -25.47 4.59
CA ILE A 394 18.63 -26.54 5.18
C ILE A 394 18.18 -26.20 6.61
N GLU A 395 19.01 -25.53 7.41
CA GLU A 395 18.61 -25.13 8.76
C GLU A 395 17.49 -24.07 8.73
N TYR A 396 17.47 -23.24 7.68
CA TYR A 396 16.42 -22.24 7.52
C TYR A 396 15.10 -22.87 7.11
N GLU A 397 15.11 -23.89 6.24
CA GLU A 397 13.94 -24.73 5.95
C GLU A 397 13.34 -25.28 7.24
N GLN A 398 14.16 -25.90 8.09
CA GLN A 398 13.70 -26.44 9.37
C GLN A 398 13.13 -25.35 10.30
N ALA A 399 13.78 -24.18 10.36
CA ALA A 399 13.29 -23.06 11.16
C ALA A 399 11.95 -22.52 10.65
N PHE A 400 11.77 -22.50 9.32
CA PHE A 400 10.52 -22.13 8.67
C PHE A 400 9.40 -23.13 8.97
N GLU A 401 9.66 -24.43 8.82
CA GLU A 401 8.73 -25.52 9.15
C GLU A 401 8.24 -25.46 10.61
N VAL A 402 9.14 -25.16 11.55
CA VAL A 402 8.81 -24.99 12.97
C VAL A 402 7.85 -23.82 13.18
N LEU A 403 8.07 -22.67 12.52
CA LEU A 403 7.17 -21.52 12.65
C LEU A 403 5.80 -21.79 12.01
N LEU A 404 5.75 -22.50 10.87
CA LEU A 404 4.47 -22.90 10.25
C LEU A 404 3.67 -23.81 11.18
N SER A 405 4.32 -24.80 11.78
CA SER A 405 3.70 -25.73 12.72
C SER A 405 3.12 -25.01 13.95
N LEU A 406 3.86 -24.03 14.50
CA LEU A 406 3.38 -23.21 15.61
C LEU A 406 2.20 -22.31 15.22
N ALA A 407 2.16 -21.86 13.97
CA ALA A 407 1.10 -21.03 13.41
C ALA A 407 -0.11 -21.86 12.92
N GLU A 408 -0.08 -23.18 13.12
CA GLU A 408 -1.11 -24.13 12.66
C GLU A 408 -1.34 -24.06 11.15
N ILE A 409 -0.30 -23.74 10.37
CA ILE A 409 -0.33 -23.77 8.91
C ILE A 409 0.17 -25.13 8.46
N ASN A 410 -0.69 -25.89 7.78
CA ASN A 410 -0.34 -27.19 7.25
C ASN A 410 0.57 -27.04 6.02
N TYR A 411 1.53 -27.94 5.85
CA TYR A 411 2.44 -27.93 4.71
C TYR A 411 2.79 -29.32 4.22
N ILE A 412 3.06 -29.44 2.92
CA ILE A 412 3.59 -30.63 2.26
C ILE A 412 4.92 -30.26 1.62
N LYS A 413 5.99 -30.99 1.94
CA LYS A 413 7.28 -30.84 1.27
C LYS A 413 7.21 -31.48 -0.12
N LEU A 414 7.38 -30.67 -1.16
CA LEU A 414 7.26 -31.09 -2.56
C LEU A 414 8.62 -31.51 -3.14
N ASP A 415 9.73 -30.89 -2.70
CA ASP A 415 11.08 -31.36 -3.00
C ASP A 415 11.50 -32.51 -2.06
N ASP A 416 11.40 -33.74 -2.56
CA ASP A 416 11.84 -34.95 -1.89
C ASP A 416 13.25 -35.40 -2.31
N GLY A 417 13.95 -34.57 -3.10
CA GLY A 417 15.27 -34.87 -3.67
C GLY A 417 15.28 -35.94 -4.77
N LYS A 418 14.12 -36.51 -5.15
CA LYS A 418 14.04 -37.54 -6.21
C LYS A 418 13.72 -36.95 -7.57
N ARG A 419 13.05 -35.81 -7.62
CA ARG A 419 12.75 -35.06 -8.85
C ARG A 419 13.37 -33.68 -8.77
N THR A 420 14.29 -33.39 -9.68
CA THR A 420 14.99 -32.11 -9.73
C THR A 420 14.05 -30.97 -10.11
N GLY A 421 14.08 -29.88 -9.36
CA GLY A 421 13.34 -28.65 -9.69
C GLY A 421 11.87 -28.66 -9.31
N ALA A 422 11.47 -29.50 -8.34
CA ALA A 422 10.20 -29.35 -7.66
C ALA A 422 10.20 -28.04 -6.84
N PRO A 423 9.06 -27.35 -6.70
CA PRO A 423 8.93 -26.33 -5.66
C PRO A 423 9.20 -26.91 -4.28
N ASP A 424 9.52 -26.07 -3.30
CA ASP A 424 9.85 -26.59 -1.96
C ASP A 424 8.62 -27.05 -1.17
N TYR A 425 7.53 -26.26 -1.14
CA TYR A 425 6.36 -26.52 -0.30
C TYR A 425 5.02 -26.25 -0.97
N LEU A 426 3.99 -26.97 -0.56
CA LEU A 426 2.59 -26.60 -0.69
C LEU A 426 2.05 -26.24 0.69
N LEU A 427 1.52 -25.02 0.86
CA LEU A 427 0.95 -24.54 2.12
C LEU A 427 -0.57 -24.50 2.06
N SER A 428 -1.23 -25.00 3.12
CA SER A 428 -2.68 -24.99 3.27
C SER A 428 -3.08 -24.10 4.45
N PHE A 429 -3.94 -23.12 4.17
CA PHE A 429 -4.47 -22.18 5.14
C PHE A 429 -5.96 -22.45 5.39
N THR A 430 -6.44 -22.08 6.58
CA THR A 430 -7.86 -22.18 6.91
C THR A 430 -8.72 -21.41 5.90
N ASN A 431 -9.80 -22.05 5.42
CA ASN A 431 -10.77 -21.51 4.47
C ASN A 431 -10.17 -20.86 3.20
N SER A 432 -9.00 -21.32 2.74
CA SER A 432 -8.29 -20.69 1.64
C SER A 432 -7.65 -21.71 0.69
N PRO A 433 -7.51 -21.39 -0.60
CA PRO A 433 -6.76 -22.21 -1.56
C PRO A 433 -5.29 -22.40 -1.15
N ASP A 434 -4.71 -23.54 -1.55
CA ASP A 434 -3.30 -23.82 -1.30
C ASP A 434 -2.36 -22.89 -2.08
N ILE A 435 -1.19 -22.59 -1.50
CA ILE A 435 -0.13 -21.77 -2.10
C ILE A 435 1.12 -22.60 -2.30
N VAL A 436 1.72 -22.53 -3.48
CA VAL A 436 3.04 -23.12 -3.77
C VAL A 436 4.13 -22.14 -3.33
N VAL A 437 5.11 -22.63 -2.57
CA VAL A 437 6.18 -21.80 -1.99
C VAL A 437 7.54 -22.33 -2.40
N GLU A 438 8.40 -21.40 -2.84
CA GLU A 438 9.83 -21.62 -3.09
C GLU A 438 10.65 -20.78 -2.10
N LEU A 439 11.63 -21.39 -1.45
CA LEU A 439 12.57 -20.77 -0.54
C LEU A 439 13.89 -20.49 -1.27
N LYS A 440 14.08 -19.25 -1.75
CA LYS A 440 15.36 -18.82 -2.30
C LYS A 440 16.27 -18.33 -1.19
N THR A 441 16.97 -19.27 -0.55
CA THR A 441 18.04 -18.98 0.41
C THR A 441 19.40 -18.91 -0.29
N LYS A 442 20.08 -17.78 -0.20
CA LYS A 442 21.48 -17.64 -0.66
C LYS A 442 22.41 -17.74 0.55
N LEU A 443 23.43 -18.59 0.46
CA LEU A 443 24.46 -18.73 1.51
C LEU A 443 25.41 -17.51 1.58
N GLY A 444 25.35 -16.60 0.59
CA GLY A 444 26.16 -15.36 0.53
C GLY A 444 25.33 -14.07 0.60
N GLU A 445 25.98 -12.93 0.35
CA GLU A 445 25.35 -11.59 0.35
C GLU A 445 24.53 -11.31 -0.93
N ASN A 446 24.48 -12.25 -1.87
CA ASN A 446 23.81 -12.06 -3.15
C ASN A 446 22.29 -11.98 -2.97
N LEU A 447 21.69 -10.96 -3.58
CA LEU A 447 20.24 -10.79 -3.62
C LEU A 447 19.61 -11.76 -4.62
N VAL A 448 18.33 -12.06 -4.43
CA VAL A 448 17.54 -12.85 -5.38
C VAL A 448 17.24 -11.97 -6.60
N ASP A 449 17.67 -12.42 -7.78
CA ASP A 449 17.42 -11.76 -9.06
C ASP A 449 16.06 -12.16 -9.64
N PHE A 450 15.69 -11.61 -10.80
CA PHE A 450 14.39 -11.85 -11.41
C PHE A 450 14.16 -13.33 -11.77
N ASN A 451 15.20 -14.02 -12.25
CA ASN A 451 15.11 -15.44 -12.60
C ASN A 451 14.88 -16.29 -11.35
N GLY A 452 15.68 -16.07 -10.29
CA GLY A 452 15.48 -16.75 -9.02
C GLY A 452 14.11 -16.45 -8.40
N ALA A 453 13.61 -15.22 -8.53
CA ALA A 453 12.29 -14.84 -8.03
C ALA A 453 11.13 -15.55 -8.75
N THR A 454 11.29 -15.86 -10.04
CA THR A 454 10.22 -16.38 -10.91
C THR A 454 10.28 -17.90 -11.17
N ASP A 455 11.35 -18.57 -10.77
CA ASP A 455 11.54 -20.03 -10.94
C ASP A 455 10.34 -20.87 -10.50
N VAL A 456 9.69 -20.49 -9.39
CA VAL A 456 8.52 -21.18 -8.81
C VAL A 456 7.35 -21.28 -9.79
N LEU A 457 7.22 -20.32 -10.71
CA LEU A 457 6.15 -20.33 -11.71
C LEU A 457 6.33 -21.51 -12.67
N ARG A 458 7.53 -21.69 -13.21
CA ARG A 458 7.81 -22.82 -14.09
C ARG A 458 7.76 -24.15 -13.33
N ALA A 459 8.28 -24.18 -12.11
CA ALA A 459 8.27 -25.37 -11.28
C ALA A 459 6.84 -25.83 -10.94
N SER A 460 5.95 -24.90 -10.56
CA SER A 460 4.54 -25.23 -10.29
C SER A 460 3.82 -25.83 -11.52
N GLU A 461 4.03 -25.30 -12.73
CA GLU A 461 3.44 -25.88 -13.96
C GLU A 461 3.88 -27.33 -14.18
N LEU A 462 5.19 -27.58 -14.11
CA LEU A 462 5.77 -28.89 -14.39
C LEU A 462 5.31 -29.97 -13.42
N TYR A 463 4.95 -29.59 -12.19
CA TYR A 463 4.56 -30.50 -11.12
C TYR A 463 3.04 -30.55 -10.87
N GLY A 464 2.24 -29.93 -11.74
CA GLY A 464 0.77 -30.04 -11.71
C GLY A 464 0.07 -29.06 -10.75
N TYR A 465 0.75 -27.97 -10.39
CA TYR A 465 0.23 -26.90 -9.52
C TYR A 465 0.10 -25.56 -10.26
N GLY A 466 -0.09 -25.57 -11.58
CA GLY A 466 -0.17 -24.35 -12.42
C GLY A 466 -1.29 -23.39 -12.00
N ASP A 467 -2.40 -23.93 -11.47
CA ASP A 467 -3.55 -23.16 -10.99
C ASP A 467 -3.33 -22.57 -9.58
N ASN A 468 -2.29 -23.00 -8.86
CA ASN A 468 -1.99 -22.48 -7.53
C ASN A 468 -1.23 -21.16 -7.61
N PHE A 469 -1.56 -20.27 -6.67
CA PHE A 469 -0.79 -19.05 -6.48
C PHE A 469 0.61 -19.39 -5.97
N CYS A 470 1.61 -18.67 -6.46
CA CYS A 470 3.01 -18.92 -6.14
C CYS A 470 3.59 -17.83 -5.24
N VAL A 471 4.41 -18.25 -4.28
CA VAL A 471 5.19 -17.35 -3.42
C VAL A 471 6.66 -17.72 -3.49
N THR A 472 7.52 -16.73 -3.69
CA THR A 472 8.96 -16.89 -3.50
C THR A 472 9.39 -16.17 -2.24
N LEU A 473 9.91 -16.92 -1.27
CA LEU A 473 10.51 -16.37 -0.05
C LEU A 473 11.99 -16.05 -0.33
N CYS A 474 12.31 -14.77 -0.36
CA CYS A 474 13.64 -14.28 -0.65
C CYS A 474 14.45 -14.07 0.63
N HIS A 475 15.61 -14.72 0.71
CA HIS A 475 16.54 -14.60 1.84
C HIS A 475 17.99 -14.57 1.34
N PRO A 476 18.76 -13.49 1.53
CA PRO A 476 18.56 -12.39 2.49
C PRO A 476 17.62 -11.26 2.02
N GLY A 477 17.27 -11.21 0.73
CA GLY A 477 16.38 -10.20 0.15
C GLY A 477 16.36 -10.25 -1.37
N VAL A 478 15.61 -9.36 -2.01
CA VAL A 478 15.47 -9.27 -3.47
C VAL A 478 16.25 -8.08 -4.05
N ASP A 479 16.77 -8.22 -5.27
CA ASP A 479 17.40 -7.13 -6.03
C ASP A 479 16.37 -6.02 -6.33
N PRO A 480 16.68 -4.73 -6.09
CA PRO A 480 15.76 -3.61 -6.35
C PRO A 480 15.20 -3.55 -7.78
N SER A 481 15.91 -4.09 -8.77
CA SER A 481 15.50 -4.13 -10.17
C SER A 481 14.36 -5.13 -10.47
N VAL A 482 14.06 -6.04 -9.54
CA VAL A 482 12.94 -7.00 -9.66
C VAL A 482 11.60 -6.31 -9.38
N LEU A 483 11.58 -5.37 -8.43
CA LEU A 483 10.36 -4.75 -7.91
C LEU A 483 9.47 -4.08 -8.99
N PRO A 484 9.99 -3.38 -10.01
CA PRO A 484 9.14 -2.70 -10.99
C PRO A 484 8.42 -3.63 -11.97
N ILE A 485 8.90 -4.88 -12.10
CA ILE A 485 8.46 -5.81 -13.16
C ILE A 485 7.79 -7.07 -12.61
N ILE A 486 7.87 -7.32 -11.30
CA ILE A 486 7.35 -8.57 -10.71
C ILE A 486 5.82 -8.67 -10.75
N GLU A 487 5.09 -7.53 -10.74
CA GLU A 487 3.63 -7.54 -10.83
C GLU A 487 3.12 -8.15 -12.15
N LYS A 488 3.89 -8.03 -13.25
CA LYS A 488 3.52 -8.58 -14.56
C LYS A 488 3.43 -10.12 -14.56
N CYS A 489 3.98 -10.78 -13.55
CA CYS A 489 3.91 -12.23 -13.41
C CYS A 489 2.51 -12.74 -13.04
N GLY A 490 1.64 -11.89 -12.50
CA GLY A 490 0.20 -12.15 -12.32
C GLY A 490 -0.21 -13.19 -11.27
N ARG A 491 0.57 -14.25 -11.05
CA ARG A 491 0.31 -15.31 -10.06
C ARG A 491 1.47 -15.52 -9.07
N LEU A 492 2.29 -14.48 -8.90
CA LEU A 492 3.50 -14.53 -8.08
C LEU A 492 3.55 -13.39 -7.06
N SER A 493 3.78 -13.75 -5.81
CA SER A 493 4.20 -12.84 -4.75
C SER A 493 5.63 -13.13 -4.34
N ILE A 494 6.48 -12.12 -4.27
CA ILE A 494 7.78 -12.23 -3.60
C ILE A 494 7.66 -11.65 -2.19
N VAL A 495 8.22 -12.34 -1.22
CA VAL A 495 8.18 -11.96 0.20
C VAL A 495 9.61 -12.04 0.72
N GLU A 496 10.09 -11.02 1.44
CA GLU A 496 11.38 -11.15 2.14
C GLU A 496 11.17 -11.83 3.50
N GLY A 497 12.14 -12.62 3.95
CA GLY A 497 12.02 -13.37 5.21
C GLY A 497 11.68 -12.48 6.42
N HIS A 498 12.12 -11.22 6.42
CA HIS A 498 11.79 -10.30 7.51
C HIS A 498 10.32 -9.84 7.50
N ASP A 499 9.71 -9.66 6.33
CA ASP A 499 8.29 -9.31 6.20
C ASP A 499 7.40 -10.49 6.59
N LEU A 500 7.75 -11.70 6.14
CA LEU A 500 7.06 -12.93 6.57
C LEU A 500 7.19 -13.13 8.08
N GLY A 501 8.35 -12.80 8.66
CA GLY A 501 8.55 -12.84 10.11
C GLY A 501 7.58 -11.95 10.88
N GLU A 502 7.29 -10.72 10.44
CA GLU A 502 6.26 -9.89 11.08
C GLU A 502 4.86 -10.49 10.88
N ALA A 503 4.57 -11.05 9.70
CA ALA A 503 3.28 -11.68 9.41
C ALA A 503 3.00 -12.89 10.33
N LEU A 504 3.96 -13.80 10.46
CA LEU A 504 3.88 -14.96 11.36
C LEU A 504 3.79 -14.54 12.83
N LEU A 505 4.53 -13.50 13.23
CA LEU A 505 4.45 -12.95 14.58
C LEU A 505 3.05 -12.38 14.89
N ARG A 506 2.44 -11.69 13.93
CA ARG A 506 1.08 -11.17 14.07
C ARG A 506 0.03 -12.28 14.11
N LEU A 507 0.22 -13.35 13.34
CA LEU A 507 -0.63 -14.54 13.39
C LEU A 507 -0.54 -15.23 14.76
N LEU A 508 0.67 -15.54 15.23
CA LEU A 508 0.92 -16.17 16.53
C LEU A 508 0.46 -15.32 17.73
N SER A 509 0.31 -14.01 17.55
CA SER A 509 -0.21 -13.09 18.59
C SER A 509 -1.71 -12.80 18.48
N GLY A 510 -2.42 -13.45 17.55
CA GLY A 510 -3.86 -13.25 17.35
C GLY A 510 -4.22 -11.87 16.79
N ASN A 511 -3.29 -11.21 16.08
CA ASN A 511 -3.48 -9.90 15.45
C ASN A 511 -3.59 -9.98 13.92
N LEU A 512 -3.55 -11.19 13.36
CA LEU A 512 -3.75 -11.52 11.96
C LEU A 512 -4.38 -12.93 11.92
N THR A 513 -5.33 -13.18 11.03
CA THR A 513 -5.87 -14.53 10.82
C THR A 513 -5.12 -15.26 9.70
N GLN A 514 -5.27 -16.58 9.59
CA GLN A 514 -4.71 -17.33 8.45
C GLN A 514 -5.33 -16.87 7.13
N GLU A 515 -6.61 -16.51 7.12
CA GLU A 515 -7.29 -15.98 5.95
C GLU A 515 -6.68 -14.65 5.50
N GLN A 516 -6.37 -13.75 6.45
CA GLN A 516 -5.71 -12.47 6.16
C GLN A 516 -4.27 -12.66 5.69
N LEU A 517 -3.54 -13.64 6.26
CA LEU A 517 -2.21 -14.00 5.80
C LEU A 517 -2.23 -14.53 4.36
N TRP A 518 -3.17 -15.42 4.04
CA TRP A 518 -3.35 -15.92 2.67
C TRP A 518 -3.68 -14.79 1.70
N GLN A 519 -4.57 -13.86 2.08
CA GLN A 519 -4.94 -12.72 1.23
C GLN A 519 -3.69 -11.89 0.92
N TRP A 520 -2.90 -11.57 1.95
CA TRP A 520 -1.66 -10.82 1.78
C TRP A 520 -0.66 -11.54 0.88
N LEU A 521 -0.47 -12.85 1.06
CA LEU A 521 0.44 -13.67 0.24
C LEU A 521 -0.04 -13.84 -1.21
N SER A 522 -1.35 -13.83 -1.45
CA SER A 522 -1.97 -14.12 -2.75
C SER A 522 -2.22 -12.88 -3.62
N ILE A 523 -1.60 -11.75 -3.30
CA ILE A 523 -1.58 -10.56 -4.16
C ILE A 523 -0.29 -10.55 -4.99
N PRO A 524 -0.35 -10.37 -6.32
CA PRO A 524 0.83 -10.30 -7.16
C PRO A 524 1.73 -9.11 -6.86
N GLY A 525 3.05 -9.32 -6.87
CA GLY A 525 4.07 -8.27 -6.72
C GLY A 525 5.04 -8.51 -5.56
N ALA A 526 5.60 -7.44 -4.97
CA ALA A 526 6.44 -7.53 -3.77
C ALA A 526 5.68 -7.21 -2.47
N ALA A 527 5.58 -8.18 -1.57
CA ALA A 527 4.89 -8.06 -0.29
C ALA A 527 5.72 -7.27 0.73
N SER A 528 5.07 -6.55 1.64
CA SER A 528 5.73 -5.83 2.74
C SER A 528 5.01 -6.02 4.07
N ALA A 529 5.71 -5.89 5.20
CA ALA A 529 5.02 -5.84 6.49
C ALA A 529 4.06 -4.63 6.60
N GLU A 530 4.27 -3.56 5.81
CA GLU A 530 3.43 -2.36 5.82
C GLU A 530 2.06 -2.56 5.14
N ASP A 531 1.91 -3.54 4.25
CA ASP A 531 0.63 -3.86 3.59
C ASP A 531 -0.11 -5.05 4.22
N LEU A 532 0.36 -5.55 5.36
CA LEU A 532 -0.37 -6.57 6.13
C LEU A 532 -1.75 -6.03 6.58
N PRO A 533 -2.84 -6.80 6.40
CA PRO A 533 -4.17 -6.42 6.83
C PRO A 533 -4.20 -6.00 8.31
N MET A 534 -5.06 -5.04 8.66
CA MET A 534 -5.21 -4.60 10.05
C MET A 534 -5.91 -5.68 10.89
N LYS A 535 -5.71 -5.64 12.21
CA LYS A 535 -6.44 -6.50 13.14
C LYS A 535 -7.94 -6.22 13.01
N GLU A 536 -8.72 -7.28 12.81
CA GLU A 536 -10.17 -7.20 12.90
C GLU A 536 -10.61 -7.38 14.35
N TYR A 537 -11.48 -6.47 14.80
CA TYR A 537 -12.15 -6.59 16.09
C TYR A 537 -13.49 -7.27 15.85
N SER A 538 -13.64 -8.49 16.35
CA SER A 538 -14.93 -9.17 16.47
C SER A 538 -15.44 -9.04 17.90
N PHE A 539 -16.72 -8.72 18.07
CA PHE A 539 -17.41 -8.95 19.33
C PHE A 539 -17.78 -10.42 19.37
N ASN A 540 -17.28 -11.12 20.39
CA ASN A 540 -17.79 -12.43 20.77
C ASN A 540 -19.00 -12.28 21.68
#